data_AF-A0A7Y6UCW7-F1
#
_entry.id   AF-A0A7Y6UCW7-F1
#
_cell.length_a   1.000
_cell.length_b   1.000
_cell.length_c   1.000
_cell.angle_alpha   90.00
_cell.angle_beta   90.00
_cell.angle_gamma   90.00
#
_symmetry.space_group_name_H-M   'P 1'
#
loop_
_entity.id
_entity.type
_entity.pdbx_description
1 polymer ?
#
loop_
_entity_poly.entity_id
_entity_poly.type
_entity_poly.pdbx_seq_one_letter_code
_entity_poly.pdbx_strand_id
1 'polypeptide(L)'
;MRRWVLAFALIGCGDVNKLTDAGLPDAYQADSPNVAMCATGETVCNGLTCADTMTDEFNCGGCNNQCPPSQTCEAGACTAVTTCKQVHDLNATAPDGLYRSPANVPFYCDFTNNVEYADFRVDVVTATPTDYVLVTGANLAMPTFGRAFLEMFNARGGIPALSTFNAGNCCVASATNLRLKTNGAFSFVAAPAQQSCAFSFTADTTYSFSRSQTMGFVNSLPLDFFALNPPTDAAGCGDDANPAFFVKSRPAL
;
A
#
# COMPACT_ATOMS: atom_id res chain seq x y z
N MET A 1 70.68 -11.94 -30.36
CA MET A 1 70.06 -10.80 -29.64
C MET A 1 68.55 -11.05 -29.67
N ARG A 2 67.75 -11.09 -28.61
CA ARG A 2 67.84 -10.71 -27.20
C ARG A 2 66.79 -11.56 -26.47
N ARG A 3 67.18 -12.15 -25.33
CA ARG A 3 66.33 -12.95 -24.43
C ARG A 3 65.22 -12.08 -23.84
N TRP A 4 64.00 -12.60 -23.76
CA TRP A 4 62.98 -12.13 -22.83
C TRP A 4 62.65 -13.28 -21.88
N VAL A 5 63.15 -13.17 -20.65
CA VAL A 5 62.78 -14.03 -19.52
C VAL A 5 61.69 -13.28 -18.78
N LEU A 6 60.50 -13.86 -18.66
CA LEU A 6 59.47 -13.40 -17.73
C LEU A 6 59.29 -14.50 -16.69
N ALA A 7 59.67 -14.16 -15.46
CA ALA A 7 59.61 -14.99 -14.28
C ALA A 7 58.16 -15.15 -13.82
N PHE A 8 57.72 -16.40 -13.63
CA PHE A 8 56.53 -16.70 -12.82
C PHE A 8 56.99 -17.13 -11.44
N ALA A 9 56.56 -16.37 -10.42
CA ALA A 9 56.80 -16.66 -9.02
C ALA A 9 55.96 -17.88 -8.59
N LEU A 10 56.63 -18.86 -7.99
CA LEU A 10 56.01 -19.95 -7.22
C LEU A 10 55.55 -19.38 -5.86
N ILE A 11 54.26 -19.39 -5.60
CA ILE A 11 53.71 -19.28 -4.24
C ILE A 11 53.16 -20.66 -3.89
N GLY A 12 53.66 -21.20 -2.77
CA GLY A 12 53.62 -22.61 -2.42
C GLY A 12 52.24 -23.17 -2.10
N CYS A 13 52.13 -24.49 -2.23
CA CYS A 13 51.10 -25.28 -1.56
C CYS A 13 51.43 -25.33 -0.06
N GLY A 14 50.50 -24.88 0.78
CA GLY A 14 50.58 -25.09 2.22
C GLY A 14 50.32 -26.56 2.57
N ASP A 15 51.21 -27.14 3.38
CA ASP A 15 51.06 -28.46 3.99
C ASP A 15 49.86 -28.48 4.94
N VAL A 16 48.83 -29.28 4.61
CA VAL A 16 47.80 -29.65 5.58
C VAL A 16 48.36 -30.73 6.50
N ASN A 17 49.01 -30.29 7.58
CA ASN A 17 49.21 -31.14 8.74
C ASN A 17 47.84 -31.68 9.20
N LYS A 18 47.64 -32.98 9.00
CA LYS A 18 46.56 -33.75 9.61
C LYS A 18 46.74 -33.68 11.12
N LEU A 19 46.02 -32.79 11.78
CA LEU A 19 45.75 -32.91 13.20
C LEU A 19 44.81 -34.10 13.36
N THR A 20 45.34 -35.21 13.90
CA THR A 20 44.49 -36.29 14.39
C THR A 20 43.81 -35.80 15.67
N ASP A 21 42.51 -35.56 15.58
CA ASP A 21 41.68 -35.27 16.74
C ASP A 21 41.55 -36.54 17.58
N ALA A 22 42.39 -36.62 18.60
CA ALA A 22 42.28 -37.60 19.66
C ALA A 22 41.78 -36.85 20.91
N GLY A 23 40.48 -36.98 21.20
CA GLY A 23 40.01 -36.88 22.58
C GLY A 23 38.95 -35.82 22.90
N LEU A 24 37.90 -35.67 22.09
CA LEU A 24 36.66 -35.04 22.56
C LEU A 24 35.49 -36.05 22.42
N PRO A 25 34.65 -36.24 23.46
CA PRO A 25 33.46 -37.06 23.32
C PRO A 25 32.47 -36.37 22.38
N ASP A 26 32.12 -37.04 21.29
CA ASP A 26 31.20 -36.59 20.25
C ASP A 26 29.85 -36.15 20.85
N ALA A 27 29.69 -34.85 21.08
CA ALA A 27 28.39 -34.22 21.19
C ALA A 27 27.90 -33.94 19.77
N TYR A 28 27.16 -34.90 19.21
CA TYR A 28 26.26 -34.75 18.06
C TYR A 28 26.86 -33.99 16.85
N GLN A 29 27.53 -34.74 15.98
CA GLN A 29 28.05 -34.24 14.71
C GLN A 29 26.88 -33.91 13.76
N ALA A 30 26.59 -32.61 13.62
CA ALA A 30 25.64 -32.08 12.66
C ALA A 30 26.25 -32.09 11.24
N ASP A 31 26.19 -33.25 10.60
CA ASP A 31 26.34 -33.39 9.14
C ASP A 31 24.94 -33.48 8.46
N SER A 32 23.93 -32.85 9.10
CA SER A 32 22.54 -32.79 8.63
C SER A 32 22.23 -31.40 8.05
N PRO A 33 21.36 -31.30 7.03
CA PRO A 33 21.09 -30.04 6.34
C PRO A 33 20.60 -29.02 7.35
N ASN A 34 20.90 -27.73 7.12
CA ASN A 34 20.48 -26.59 7.94
C ASN A 34 18.96 -26.54 8.16
N VAL A 35 18.41 -27.40 9.02
CA VAL A 35 17.03 -27.31 9.49
C VAL A 35 17.05 -26.25 10.59
N ALA A 36 16.44 -25.10 10.31
CA ALA A 36 16.27 -24.06 11.33
C ALA A 36 15.56 -24.66 12.54
N MET A 37 16.13 -24.52 13.74
CA MET A 37 15.40 -24.79 14.98
C MET A 37 14.69 -23.50 15.38
N CYS A 38 13.37 -23.47 15.29
CA CYS A 38 12.57 -22.31 15.65
C CYS A 38 12.35 -22.20 17.17
N ALA A 39 12.00 -21.00 17.64
CA ALA A 39 11.66 -20.81 19.03
C ALA A 39 10.41 -21.62 19.40
N THR A 40 10.20 -21.87 20.70
CA THR A 40 8.97 -22.51 21.16
C THR A 40 7.75 -21.70 20.73
N GLY A 41 6.83 -22.32 20.00
CA GLY A 41 5.63 -21.66 19.43
C GLY A 41 5.73 -21.36 17.94
N GLU A 42 6.92 -21.41 17.35
CA GLU A 42 7.13 -21.21 15.92
C GLU A 42 7.26 -22.53 15.15
N THR A 43 6.88 -22.51 13.88
CA THR A 43 6.98 -23.64 12.96
C THR A 43 8.06 -23.39 11.91
N VAL A 44 8.85 -24.42 11.59
CA VAL A 44 9.82 -24.37 10.48
C VAL A 44 9.07 -24.40 9.15
N CYS A 45 9.02 -23.26 8.48
CA CYS A 45 8.49 -23.09 7.15
C CYS A 45 9.61 -23.08 6.11
N ASN A 46 9.37 -23.73 4.96
CA ASN A 46 10.32 -23.82 3.86
C ASN A 46 11.71 -24.39 4.25
N GLY A 47 11.78 -25.16 5.35
CA GLY A 47 12.99 -25.78 5.88
C GLY A 47 14.01 -24.83 6.52
N LEU A 48 13.81 -23.52 6.42
CA LEU A 48 14.83 -22.51 6.74
C LEU A 48 14.29 -21.29 7.51
N THR A 49 12.98 -21.00 7.42
CA THR A 49 12.37 -19.81 8.02
C THR A 49 11.43 -20.20 9.14
N CYS A 50 11.47 -19.50 10.26
CA CYS A 50 10.54 -19.68 11.36
C CYS A 50 9.35 -18.74 11.19
N ALA A 51 8.16 -19.29 11.37
CA ALA A 51 6.92 -18.53 11.36
C ALA A 51 6.04 -18.94 12.53
N ASP A 52 5.47 -17.97 13.23
CA ASP A 52 4.41 -18.22 14.19
C ASP A 52 3.11 -18.47 13.45
N THR A 53 2.71 -19.72 13.30
CA THR A 53 1.47 -20.07 12.56
C THR A 53 0.21 -19.60 13.27
N MET A 54 0.30 -19.08 14.50
CA MET A 54 -0.85 -18.53 15.22
C MET A 54 -1.11 -17.05 14.91
N THR A 55 -0.10 -16.32 14.41
CA THR A 55 -0.15 -14.85 14.23
C THR A 55 0.45 -14.35 12.91
N ASP A 56 1.25 -15.16 12.22
CA ASP A 56 1.87 -14.80 10.94
C ASP A 56 0.84 -14.90 9.79
N GLU A 57 0.50 -13.74 9.22
CA GLU A 57 -0.42 -13.59 8.10
C GLU A 57 0.04 -14.26 6.80
N PHE A 58 1.33 -14.59 6.65
CA PHE A 58 1.87 -15.33 5.50
C PHE A 58 1.94 -16.85 5.74
N ASN A 59 1.75 -17.30 6.98
CA ASN A 59 1.88 -18.69 7.40
C ASN A 59 0.76 -19.12 8.38
N CYS A 60 -0.45 -18.60 8.19
CA CYS A 60 -1.51 -18.72 9.18
C CYS A 60 -2.09 -20.13 9.27
N GLY A 61 -2.08 -20.74 10.45
CA GLY A 61 -2.49 -22.13 10.67
C GLY A 61 -1.55 -23.16 10.03
N GLY A 62 -0.53 -22.72 9.30
CA GLY A 62 0.42 -23.58 8.61
C GLY A 62 1.30 -22.83 7.60
N CYS A 63 2.47 -23.40 7.31
CA CYS A 63 3.43 -22.79 6.40
C CYS A 63 2.86 -22.53 5.00
N ASN A 64 3.18 -21.36 4.45
CA ASN A 64 2.69 -20.84 3.17
C ASN A 64 1.16 -20.74 3.06
N ASN A 65 0.44 -20.74 4.18
CA ASN A 65 -0.99 -20.47 4.20
C ASN A 65 -1.24 -18.98 4.46
N GLN A 66 -0.94 -18.18 3.44
CA GLN A 66 -1.15 -16.74 3.53
C GLN A 66 -2.66 -16.44 3.66
N CYS A 67 -3.02 -15.63 4.64
CA CYS A 67 -4.39 -15.17 4.76
C CYS A 67 -4.81 -14.42 3.49
N PRO A 68 -6.06 -14.63 3.03
CA PRO A 68 -6.59 -13.84 1.94
C PRO A 68 -6.37 -12.35 2.23
N PRO A 69 -6.13 -11.52 1.21
CA PRO A 69 -6.22 -10.08 1.39
C PRO A 69 -7.51 -9.79 2.16
N SER A 70 -7.47 -8.92 3.17
CA SER A 70 -8.58 -8.61 4.10
C SER A 70 -8.72 -9.47 5.35
N GLN A 71 -7.74 -10.31 5.67
CA GLN A 71 -7.77 -11.12 6.89
C GLN A 71 -6.41 -11.07 7.58
N THR A 72 -6.41 -11.16 8.91
CA THR A 72 -5.21 -11.32 9.73
C THR A 72 -5.21 -12.70 10.37
N CYS A 73 -4.05 -13.21 10.77
CA CYS A 73 -3.98 -14.51 11.42
C CYS A 73 -4.31 -14.38 12.91
N GLU A 74 -5.36 -15.06 13.35
CA GLU A 74 -5.78 -15.16 14.73
C GLU A 74 -5.92 -16.62 15.12
N ALA A 75 -5.10 -17.05 16.10
CA ALA A 75 -5.14 -18.40 16.64
C ALA A 75 -5.07 -19.50 15.55
N GLY A 76 -4.31 -19.24 14.48
CA GLY A 76 -4.16 -20.17 13.36
C GLY A 76 -5.30 -20.17 12.34
N ALA A 77 -6.18 -19.17 12.38
CA ALA A 77 -7.24 -18.97 11.40
C ALA A 77 -7.23 -17.53 10.88
N CYS A 78 -7.58 -17.36 9.61
CA CYS A 78 -7.67 -16.04 9.02
C CYS A 78 -8.99 -15.36 9.43
N THR A 79 -8.88 -14.30 10.23
CA THR A 79 -10.02 -13.55 10.77
C THR A 79 -10.26 -12.24 10.03
N ALA A 80 -11.55 -11.98 9.84
CA ALA A 80 -12.15 -10.73 9.43
C ALA A 80 -11.78 -9.51 10.31
N VAL A 81 -11.14 -8.49 9.74
CA VAL A 81 -10.92 -7.18 10.40
C VAL A 81 -11.77 -6.10 9.75
N THR A 82 -12.35 -5.17 10.51
CA THR A 82 -13.19 -4.08 9.99
C THR A 82 -12.73 -2.70 10.42
N THR A 83 -11.72 -2.63 11.31
CA THR A 83 -11.12 -1.41 11.84
C THR A 83 -9.63 -1.63 12.10
N CYS A 84 -8.87 -0.54 12.18
CA CYS A 84 -7.46 -0.60 12.59
C CYS A 84 -7.30 -1.07 14.03
N LYS A 85 -8.26 -0.74 14.89
CA LYS A 85 -8.26 -1.24 16.26
C LYS A 85 -8.28 -2.77 16.31
N GLN A 86 -9.11 -3.41 15.48
CA GLN A 86 -9.14 -4.88 15.41
C GLN A 86 -7.83 -5.45 14.85
N VAL A 87 -7.25 -4.81 13.84
CA VAL A 87 -5.94 -5.20 13.33
C VAL A 87 -4.88 -5.14 14.44
N HIS A 88 -4.83 -4.06 15.22
CA HIS A 88 -3.88 -3.90 16.30
C HIS A 88 -4.15 -4.83 17.50
N ASP A 89 -5.41 -5.05 17.87
CA ASP A 89 -5.78 -5.97 18.95
C ASP A 89 -5.37 -7.42 18.63
N LEU A 90 -5.37 -7.79 17.34
CA LEU A 90 -4.97 -9.11 16.85
C LEU A 90 -3.44 -9.21 16.63
N ASN A 91 -2.83 -8.15 16.11
CA ASN A 91 -1.39 -8.03 15.93
C ASN A 91 -0.93 -6.61 16.29
N ALA A 92 -0.42 -6.45 17.52
CA ALA A 92 0.07 -5.16 18.01
C ALA A 92 1.30 -4.62 17.25
N THR A 93 1.93 -5.46 16.42
CA THR A 93 3.08 -5.09 15.56
C THR A 93 2.69 -4.89 14.09
N ALA A 94 1.40 -4.90 13.78
CA ALA A 94 0.90 -4.69 12.42
C ALA A 94 1.42 -3.35 11.86
N PRO A 95 1.96 -3.34 10.62
CA PRO A 95 2.55 -2.15 10.03
C PRO A 95 1.48 -1.17 9.51
N ASP A 96 1.87 0.08 9.29
CA ASP A 96 1.05 1.02 8.53
C ASP A 96 0.78 0.51 7.12
N GLY A 97 -0.47 0.55 6.67
CA GLY A 97 -0.81 0.06 5.36
C GLY A 97 -2.30 -0.12 5.09
N LEU A 98 -2.57 -0.63 3.90
CA LEU A 98 -3.90 -1.01 3.46
C LEU A 98 -4.35 -2.33 4.09
N TYR A 99 -5.50 -2.30 4.73
CA TYR A 99 -6.24 -3.47 5.21
C TYR A 99 -7.61 -3.49 4.53
N ARG A 100 -8.37 -4.57 4.70
CA ARG A 100 -9.67 -4.72 4.06
C ARG A 100 -10.62 -5.48 4.97
N SER A 101 -11.91 -5.21 4.80
CA SER A 101 -12.98 -5.90 5.52
C SER A 101 -13.38 -7.22 4.87
N PRO A 102 -14.19 -8.07 5.54
CA PRO A 102 -14.73 -9.29 4.94
C PRO A 102 -15.55 -9.05 3.69
N ALA A 103 -16.15 -7.86 3.58
CA ALA A 103 -16.84 -7.41 2.37
C ALA A 103 -15.86 -6.90 1.28
N ASN A 104 -14.56 -7.15 1.43
CA ASN A 104 -13.47 -6.67 0.58
C ASN A 104 -13.41 -5.13 0.47
N VAL A 105 -13.91 -4.41 1.48
CA VAL A 105 -13.88 -2.94 1.51
C VAL A 105 -12.53 -2.50 2.10
N PRO A 106 -11.68 -1.78 1.36
CA PRO A 106 -10.39 -1.36 1.87
C PRO A 106 -10.53 -0.17 2.83
N PHE A 107 -9.65 -0.15 3.83
CA PHE A 107 -9.36 0.94 4.77
C PHE A 107 -7.85 1.01 5.00
N TYR A 108 -7.32 2.16 5.41
CA TYR A 108 -5.89 2.33 5.66
C TYR A 108 -5.62 2.58 7.14
N CYS A 109 -4.65 1.88 7.69
CA CYS A 109 -4.16 2.08 9.05
C CYS A 109 -2.84 2.83 9.03
N ASP A 110 -2.85 3.99 9.67
CA ASP A 110 -1.67 4.76 10.03
C ASP A 110 -1.54 4.67 11.56
N PHE A 111 -0.98 3.54 12.02
CA PHE A 111 -0.70 3.30 13.44
C PHE A 111 0.32 4.29 13.96
N THR A 112 1.29 4.71 13.13
CA THR A 112 2.27 5.74 13.48
C THR A 112 1.61 7.05 13.93
N ASN A 113 0.56 7.50 13.25
CA ASN A 113 -0.14 8.75 13.58
C ASN A 113 -1.48 8.53 14.32
N ASN A 114 -1.80 7.28 14.68
CA ASN A 114 -3.08 6.89 15.28
C ASN A 114 -4.32 7.29 14.45
N VAL A 115 -4.28 7.07 13.13
CA VAL A 115 -5.38 7.40 12.22
C VAL A 115 -5.79 6.18 11.41
N GLU A 116 -7.09 5.90 11.38
CA GLU A 116 -7.71 5.05 10.38
C GLU A 116 -8.36 5.93 9.31
N TYR A 117 -7.94 5.76 8.06
CA TYR A 117 -8.68 6.28 6.90
C TYR A 117 -9.68 5.21 6.46
N ALA A 118 -10.90 5.32 6.99
CA ALA A 118 -11.95 4.33 6.77
C ALA A 118 -12.54 4.42 5.35
N ASP A 119 -12.55 5.63 4.76
CA ASP A 119 -13.13 5.82 3.44
C ASP A 119 -12.63 7.07 2.71
N PHE A 120 -12.49 6.98 1.39
CA PHE A 120 -12.32 8.12 0.50
C PHE A 120 -13.45 8.13 -0.53
N ARG A 121 -14.04 9.32 -0.74
CA ARG A 121 -15.15 9.53 -1.66
C ARG A 121 -15.00 10.81 -2.46
N VAL A 122 -15.78 10.93 -3.52
CA VAL A 122 -15.95 12.16 -4.29
C VAL A 122 -17.40 12.66 -4.16
N ASP A 123 -17.57 13.95 -3.95
CA ASP A 123 -18.88 14.62 -3.95
C ASP A 123 -18.72 16.06 -4.46
N VAL A 124 -19.82 16.81 -4.59
CA VAL A 124 -19.75 18.23 -4.90
C VAL A 124 -19.05 19.00 -3.77
N VAL A 125 -18.17 19.95 -4.10
CA VAL A 125 -17.38 20.72 -3.12
C VAL A 125 -18.21 21.46 -2.06
N THR A 126 -19.43 21.85 -2.43
CA THR A 126 -20.38 22.53 -1.52
C THR A 126 -21.10 21.55 -0.59
N ALA A 127 -21.02 20.24 -0.85
CA ALA A 127 -21.47 19.23 0.09
C ALA A 127 -20.42 19.11 1.20
N THR A 128 -20.88 18.98 2.44
CA THR A 128 -20.08 18.40 3.51
C THR A 128 -20.86 17.19 4.01
N PRO A 129 -20.65 16.01 3.40
CA PRO A 129 -21.36 14.81 3.78
C PRO A 129 -21.12 14.48 5.26
N THR A 130 -22.15 13.97 5.94
CA THR A 130 -22.03 13.59 7.35
C THR A 130 -20.89 12.58 7.55
N ASP A 131 -20.05 12.80 8.55
CA ASP A 131 -18.84 12.03 8.86
C ASP A 131 -17.68 12.12 7.86
N TYR A 132 -17.74 13.03 6.88
CA TYR A 132 -16.64 13.27 5.96
C TYR A 132 -16.04 14.66 6.15
N VAL A 133 -14.73 14.74 5.90
CA VAL A 133 -13.97 15.98 5.87
C VAL A 133 -13.46 16.21 4.46
N LEU A 134 -13.52 17.46 4.00
CA LEU A 134 -12.98 17.88 2.71
C LEU A 134 -11.45 17.70 2.71
N VAL A 135 -10.96 16.91 1.75
CA VAL A 135 -9.52 16.69 1.54
C VAL A 135 -8.94 17.94 0.89
N THR A 136 -7.82 18.42 1.43
CA THR A 136 -7.11 19.59 0.91
C THR A 136 -5.86 19.21 0.12
N GLY A 137 -5.31 20.17 -0.62
CA GLY A 137 -4.00 19.97 -1.27
C GLY A 137 -2.86 19.75 -0.29
N ALA A 138 -2.94 20.37 0.90
CA ALA A 138 -1.99 20.11 1.97
C ALA A 138 -2.07 18.65 2.44
N ASN A 139 -3.26 18.06 2.53
CA ASN A 139 -3.40 16.64 2.86
C ASN A 139 -2.76 15.75 1.80
N LEU A 140 -3.07 15.98 0.51
CA LEU A 140 -2.50 15.16 -0.57
C LEU A 140 -0.96 15.31 -0.70
N ALA A 141 -0.41 16.46 -0.31
CA ALA A 141 1.02 16.70 -0.29
C ALA A 141 1.73 16.09 0.95
N MET A 142 1.01 15.74 2.01
CA MET A 142 1.58 15.04 3.16
C MET A 142 1.92 13.60 2.77
N PRO A 143 3.16 13.11 2.97
CA PRO A 143 3.55 11.76 2.53
C PRO A 143 2.67 10.64 3.09
N THR A 144 2.29 10.70 4.36
CA THR A 144 1.47 9.67 5.02
C THR A 144 0.05 9.63 4.48
N PHE A 145 -0.62 10.80 4.44
CA PHE A 145 -1.97 10.92 3.89
C PHE A 145 -2.01 10.63 2.38
N GLY A 146 -1.07 11.18 1.62
CA GLY A 146 -0.96 10.94 0.18
C GLY A 146 -0.78 9.46 -0.14
N ARG A 147 0.05 8.74 0.63
CA ARG A 147 0.18 7.29 0.53
C ARG A 147 -1.13 6.57 0.82
N ALA A 148 -1.82 6.91 1.91
CA ALA A 148 -3.10 6.32 2.27
C ALA A 148 -4.16 6.50 1.16
N PHE A 149 -4.25 7.71 0.60
CA PHE A 149 -5.12 8.02 -0.53
C PHE A 149 -4.79 7.14 -1.75
N LEU A 150 -3.51 7.07 -2.14
CA LEU A 150 -3.06 6.33 -3.33
C LEU A 150 -3.29 4.83 -3.18
N GLU A 151 -3.02 4.26 -2.01
CA GLU A 151 -3.29 2.84 -1.76
C GLU A 151 -4.78 2.53 -1.80
N MET A 152 -5.63 3.36 -1.18
CA MET A 152 -7.08 3.17 -1.22
C MET A 152 -7.67 3.40 -2.61
N PHE A 153 -7.16 4.38 -3.36
CA PHE A 153 -7.50 4.62 -4.78
C PHE A 153 -7.18 3.38 -5.62
N ASN A 154 -5.94 2.89 -5.54
CA ASN A 154 -5.48 1.71 -6.29
C ASN A 154 -6.26 0.45 -5.91
N ALA A 155 -6.57 0.29 -4.62
CA ALA A 155 -7.31 -0.84 -4.08
C ALA A 155 -8.75 -0.93 -4.59
N ARG A 156 -9.33 0.19 -5.01
CA ARG A 156 -10.71 0.31 -5.51
C ARG A 156 -10.79 0.56 -7.02
N GLY A 157 -9.66 0.79 -7.68
CA GLY A 157 -9.63 1.19 -9.09
C GLY A 157 -10.25 2.58 -9.32
N GLY A 158 -10.14 3.47 -8.35
CA GLY A 158 -10.71 4.81 -8.36
C GLY A 158 -11.33 5.25 -7.02
N ILE A 159 -12.03 6.37 -7.03
CA ILE A 159 -12.79 6.89 -5.88
C ILE A 159 -14.29 6.83 -6.18
N PRO A 160 -15.11 6.20 -5.32
CA PRO A 160 -16.56 6.16 -5.49
C PRO A 160 -17.22 7.49 -5.15
N ALA A 161 -18.28 7.83 -5.88
CA ALA A 161 -19.10 9.00 -5.58
C ALA A 161 -20.01 8.78 -4.37
N LEU A 162 -20.22 9.80 -3.54
CA LEU A 162 -21.20 9.75 -2.44
C LEU A 162 -22.62 10.02 -2.92
N SER A 163 -22.77 10.94 -3.87
CA SER A 163 -24.06 11.38 -4.36
C SER A 163 -24.07 11.46 -5.88
N THR A 164 -25.27 11.55 -6.45
CA THR A 164 -25.46 11.83 -7.86
C THR A 164 -25.47 13.33 -8.07
N PHE A 165 -24.49 13.88 -8.81
CA PHE A 165 -24.40 15.30 -9.10
C PHE A 165 -23.78 15.55 -10.48
N ASN A 166 -24.04 16.73 -11.05
CA ASN A 166 -23.44 17.15 -12.31
C ASN A 166 -22.33 18.15 -12.04
N ALA A 167 -21.12 17.83 -12.48
CA ALA A 167 -20.00 18.78 -12.45
C ALA A 167 -20.15 19.82 -13.57
N GLY A 168 -19.99 21.09 -13.23
CA GLY A 168 -20.07 22.20 -14.20
C GLY A 168 -18.78 22.43 -14.97
N ASN A 169 -17.64 21.91 -14.50
CA ASN A 169 -16.34 22.05 -15.15
C ASN A 169 -15.38 20.89 -14.80
N CYS A 170 -14.18 20.93 -15.40
CA CYS A 170 -13.17 19.89 -15.31
C CYS A 170 -12.33 19.88 -14.00
N CYS A 171 -12.63 20.74 -13.04
CA CYS A 171 -11.77 20.94 -11.89
C CYS A 171 -12.19 20.08 -10.71
N VAL A 172 -11.21 19.48 -10.02
CA VAL A 172 -11.42 18.88 -8.70
C VAL A 172 -11.04 19.92 -7.65
N ALA A 173 -12.00 20.35 -6.83
CA ALA A 173 -11.80 21.37 -5.82
C ALA A 173 -11.30 20.79 -4.49
N SER A 174 -10.61 21.64 -3.72
CA SER A 174 -10.25 21.42 -2.31
C SER A 174 -10.47 22.74 -1.55
N ALA A 175 -10.58 22.67 -0.21
CA ALA A 175 -10.92 23.80 0.67
C ALA A 175 -10.06 25.07 0.47
N THR A 176 -8.85 24.95 -0.08
CA THR A 176 -7.90 26.05 -0.27
C THR A 176 -7.73 26.50 -1.73
N ASN A 177 -8.75 26.37 -2.60
CA ASN A 177 -8.66 26.65 -4.04
C ASN A 177 -7.67 25.74 -4.82
N LEU A 178 -7.24 24.66 -4.20
CA LEU A 178 -6.48 23.63 -4.91
C LEU A 178 -7.37 23.01 -5.97
N ARG A 179 -6.91 23.10 -7.21
CA ARG A 179 -7.56 22.55 -8.37
C ARG A 179 -6.58 21.62 -9.03
N LEU A 180 -6.83 20.31 -8.97
CA LEU A 180 -6.14 19.35 -9.85
C LEU A 180 -6.55 19.68 -11.29
N LYS A 181 -5.94 20.72 -11.90
CA LYS A 181 -6.04 21.03 -13.31
C LYS A 181 -4.96 20.26 -14.05
N THR A 182 -5.25 19.99 -15.31
CA THR A 182 -4.27 19.38 -16.19
C THR A 182 -3.94 20.27 -17.36
N ASN A 183 -2.67 20.68 -17.39
CA ASN A 183 -1.89 20.76 -18.61
C ASN A 183 -1.19 19.38 -18.81
N GLY A 184 -2.00 18.31 -18.91
CA GLY A 184 -1.57 16.99 -19.41
C GLY A 184 -1.41 15.82 -18.43
N ALA A 185 -2.25 15.62 -17.40
CA ALA A 185 -2.11 14.37 -16.64
C ALA A 185 -3.35 13.60 -16.17
N PHE A 186 -4.52 14.14 -15.80
CA PHE A 186 -5.64 13.38 -15.19
C PHE A 186 -7.02 14.11 -15.13
N SER A 187 -8.06 13.62 -15.82
CA SER A 187 -9.49 14.03 -15.63
C SER A 187 -10.27 12.98 -14.84
N PHE A 188 -11.16 13.36 -13.91
CA PHE A 188 -12.04 12.40 -13.22
C PHE A 188 -13.21 12.02 -14.14
N VAL A 189 -13.31 10.77 -14.56
CA VAL A 189 -14.36 10.30 -15.49
C VAL A 189 -14.89 8.92 -15.07
N ALA A 190 -16.20 8.72 -15.21
CA ALA A 190 -16.79 7.39 -15.19
C ALA A 190 -16.46 6.73 -16.53
N ALA A 191 -15.92 5.52 -16.51
CA ALA A 191 -15.83 4.72 -17.72
C ALA A 191 -17.26 4.45 -18.26
N PRO A 192 -17.53 4.54 -19.59
CA PRO A 192 -16.57 4.55 -20.69
C PRO A 192 -16.59 5.79 -21.62
N ALA A 193 -17.22 6.91 -21.27
CA ALA A 193 -17.40 8.02 -22.24
C ALA A 193 -16.31 9.10 -22.14
N GLN A 194 -15.58 9.31 -23.25
CA GLN A 194 -14.78 10.51 -23.50
C GLN A 194 -15.71 11.73 -23.60
N GLN A 195 -15.91 12.48 -22.51
CA GLN A 195 -16.62 13.76 -22.61
C GLN A 195 -15.92 14.88 -21.84
N SER A 196 -15.93 16.02 -22.51
CA SER A 196 -15.51 17.34 -22.07
C SER A 196 -16.24 17.77 -20.80
N CYS A 197 -15.53 17.81 -19.68
CA CYS A 197 -15.69 18.64 -18.47
C CYS A 197 -17.06 18.82 -17.77
N ALA A 198 -18.18 18.46 -18.38
CA ALA A 198 -19.49 18.41 -17.79
C ALA A 198 -19.89 16.92 -17.73
N PHE A 199 -19.93 16.37 -16.53
CA PHE A 199 -20.17 14.94 -16.34
C PHE A 199 -21.06 14.68 -15.14
N SER A 200 -21.81 13.60 -15.23
CA SER A 200 -22.69 13.13 -14.17
C SER A 200 -21.96 12.12 -13.30
N PHE A 201 -21.83 12.45 -12.02
CA PHE A 201 -21.55 11.49 -10.98
C PHE A 201 -22.82 10.70 -10.69
N THR A 202 -22.67 9.39 -10.56
CA THR A 202 -23.70 8.48 -10.08
C THR A 202 -23.22 7.94 -8.75
N ALA A 203 -24.09 7.98 -7.73
CA ALA A 203 -23.77 7.45 -6.41
C ALA A 203 -23.15 6.04 -6.50
N ASP A 204 -22.09 5.83 -5.72
CA ASP A 204 -21.30 4.60 -5.61
C ASP A 204 -20.61 4.10 -6.90
N THR A 205 -20.74 4.83 -8.01
CA THR A 205 -19.92 4.57 -9.19
C THR A 205 -18.50 5.00 -8.92
N THR A 206 -17.52 4.17 -9.26
CA THR A 206 -16.09 4.45 -9.11
C THR A 206 -15.58 5.30 -10.26
N TYR A 207 -14.93 6.42 -9.93
CA TYR A 207 -14.35 7.34 -10.89
C TYR A 207 -12.83 7.30 -10.78
N SER A 208 -12.17 7.24 -11.93
CA SER A 208 -10.72 7.19 -12.02
C SER A 208 -10.20 8.42 -12.75
N PHE A 209 -8.90 8.64 -12.63
CA PHE A 209 -8.20 9.68 -13.35
C PHE A 209 -7.92 9.26 -14.82
N SER A 210 -8.06 10.18 -15.78
CA SER A 210 -7.81 9.95 -17.22
C SER A 210 -6.64 10.77 -17.74
N ARG A 211 -5.63 10.12 -18.33
CA ARG A 211 -4.33 10.76 -18.57
C ARG A 211 -4.35 11.91 -19.59
N SER A 212 -5.32 11.85 -20.49
CA SER A 212 -5.66 12.82 -21.54
C SER A 212 -7.00 12.38 -22.12
N GLN A 213 -7.79 13.29 -22.70
CA GLN A 213 -9.05 12.95 -23.39
C GLN A 213 -8.86 11.84 -24.43
N THR A 214 -7.62 11.59 -24.92
CA THR A 214 -7.29 10.59 -25.93
C THR A 214 -6.58 9.33 -25.38
N MET A 215 -6.02 9.35 -24.16
CA MET A 215 -5.04 8.33 -23.69
C MET A 215 -5.54 7.35 -22.60
N GLY A 216 -6.85 7.23 -22.40
CA GLY A 216 -7.44 6.21 -21.52
C GLY A 216 -7.37 6.51 -20.02
N PHE A 217 -7.87 5.56 -19.22
CA PHE A 217 -8.00 5.65 -17.76
C PHE A 217 -6.76 5.11 -17.07
N VAL A 218 -6.41 5.68 -15.93
CA VAL A 218 -5.35 5.18 -15.07
C VAL A 218 -5.98 4.54 -13.86
N ASN A 219 -5.98 3.21 -13.91
CA ASN A 219 -6.56 2.35 -12.87
C ASN A 219 -5.64 2.27 -11.63
N SER A 220 -4.35 2.62 -11.79
CA SER A 220 -3.39 2.65 -10.69
C SER A 220 -2.39 3.80 -10.82
N LEU A 221 -2.15 4.48 -9.71
CA LEU A 221 -1.15 5.54 -9.57
C LEU A 221 0.06 5.02 -8.78
N PRO A 222 1.29 5.42 -9.12
CA PRO A 222 2.47 5.08 -8.33
C PRO A 222 2.39 5.75 -6.95
N LEU A 223 2.97 5.15 -5.92
CA LEU A 223 2.84 5.63 -4.53
C LEU A 223 3.59 6.95 -4.26
N ASP A 224 4.45 7.38 -5.18
CA ASP A 224 5.12 8.69 -5.17
C ASP A 224 4.39 9.74 -6.03
N PHE A 225 3.17 9.44 -6.49
CA PHE A 225 2.44 10.26 -7.45
C PHE A 225 2.35 11.74 -7.04
N PHE A 226 1.93 12.02 -5.80
CA PHE A 226 1.80 13.40 -5.30
C PHE A 226 3.15 14.05 -4.99
N ALA A 227 4.22 13.28 -4.81
CA ALA A 227 5.57 13.85 -4.70
C ALA A 227 6.09 14.32 -6.07
N LEU A 228 5.83 13.53 -7.12
CA LEU A 228 6.20 13.87 -8.50
C LEU A 228 5.26 14.88 -9.15
N ASN A 229 4.00 14.90 -8.70
CA ASN A 229 2.93 15.76 -9.21
C ASN A 229 2.29 16.48 -8.02
N PRO A 230 3.03 17.41 -7.38
CA PRO A 230 2.53 18.12 -6.22
C PRO A 230 1.21 18.80 -6.58
N PRO A 231 0.17 18.65 -5.74
CA PRO A 231 -1.06 19.38 -5.95
C PRO A 231 -0.75 20.89 -5.94
N THR A 232 -1.15 21.60 -7.00
CA THR A 232 -0.97 23.06 -7.12
C THR A 232 -2.29 23.76 -7.38
N ASP A 233 -2.38 25.03 -6.97
CA ASP A 233 -3.50 25.89 -7.32
C ASP A 233 -3.40 26.27 -8.81
N ALA A 234 -4.50 26.10 -9.53
CA ALA A 234 -4.54 26.43 -10.94
C ALA A 234 -5.51 27.57 -11.22
N ALA A 235 -5.00 28.64 -11.85
CA ALA A 235 -5.78 29.81 -12.21
C ALA A 235 -6.93 29.46 -13.17
N GLY A 236 -8.13 29.98 -12.91
CA GLY A 236 -9.29 29.89 -13.83
C GLY A 236 -10.17 28.64 -13.72
N CYS A 237 -10.41 28.10 -12.53
CA CYS A 237 -11.69 27.41 -12.28
C CYS A 237 -12.64 28.35 -11.51
N GLY A 238 -13.95 28.12 -11.57
CA GLY A 238 -14.92 28.65 -10.61
C GLY A 238 -15.32 27.54 -9.63
N ASP A 239 -16.10 27.86 -8.60
CA ASP A 239 -16.67 26.85 -7.67
C ASP A 239 -18.03 26.33 -8.18
N ASP A 240 -18.13 26.10 -9.49
CA ASP A 240 -19.35 25.75 -10.20
C ASP A 240 -19.65 24.25 -10.11
N ALA A 241 -20.05 23.78 -8.93
CA ALA A 241 -20.39 22.38 -8.66
C ALA A 241 -19.24 21.38 -8.96
N ASN A 242 -18.00 21.80 -8.68
CA ASN A 242 -16.82 20.96 -8.88
C ASN A 242 -16.88 19.71 -7.98
N PRO A 243 -16.44 18.55 -8.47
CA PRO A 243 -16.13 17.43 -7.58
C PRO A 243 -15.02 17.81 -6.60
N ALA A 244 -15.06 17.24 -5.41
CA ALA A 244 -14.02 17.34 -4.39
C ALA A 244 -13.84 15.98 -3.71
N PHE A 245 -12.64 15.73 -3.19
CA PHE A 245 -12.38 14.53 -2.41
C PHE A 245 -12.75 14.72 -0.95
N PHE A 246 -13.32 13.68 -0.37
CA PHE A 246 -13.78 13.63 0.99
C PHE A 246 -13.19 12.40 1.67
N VAL A 247 -12.79 12.55 2.92
CA VAL A 247 -12.24 11.45 3.72
C VAL A 247 -13.06 11.25 4.97
N LYS A 248 -13.36 9.99 5.29
CA LYS A 248 -13.87 9.57 6.59
C LYS A 248 -12.72 8.95 7.35
N SER A 249 -12.38 9.53 8.49
CA SER A 249 -11.32 9.05 9.37
C SER A 249 -11.78 8.94 10.82
N ARG A 250 -11.06 8.11 11.58
CA ARG A 250 -11.27 7.89 13.02
C ARG A 250 -9.93 7.52 13.68
N PRO A 251 -9.82 7.56 15.02
CA PRO A 251 -8.64 7.02 15.71
C PRO A 251 -8.40 5.56 15.33
N ALA A 252 -7.13 5.19 15.16
CA ALA A 252 -6.75 3.80 14.87
C ALA A 252 -6.84 2.90 16.12
N LEU A 253 -6.64 3.48 17.31
CA LEU A 253 -6.60 2.80 18.61
C LEU A 253 -7.65 3.36 19.59
#